data_AF-A0A1N6ZKS8-F1
#
_entry.id   AF-A0A1N6ZKS8-F1
#
_cell.length_a   1.000
_cell.length_b   1.000
_cell.length_c   1.000
_cell.angle_alpha   90.00
_cell.angle_beta   90.00
_cell.angle_gamma   90.00
#
_symmetry.space_group_name_H-M   'P 1'
#
loop_
_entity.id
_entity.type
_entity.pdbx_description
1 polymer ?
#
loop_
_entity_poly.entity_id
_entity_poly.type
_entity_poly.pdbx_seq_one_letter_code
_entity_poly.pdbx_strand_id
1 'polypeptide(L)'
;MGPAQHLRTDEQILVWFANAVEAIGETTPWVLQDYPLALTCQLSVPIIAAIMEAHPSCVMLKAEDWPGLEKISALRRLQAEGTLRPFSILTANGGMFLDLEYWRGTNGSMTGYAFPDMLVDLYRLQAAGERDAAHDLFDAHLPLRRFVSLLESASAIPYARYA
;
A
#
# COMPACT_ATOMS: atom_id res chain seq x y z
N MET A 1 6.91 -8.50 0.33
CA MET A 1 6.41 -9.67 1.05
C MET A 1 5.05 -9.34 1.65
N GLY A 2 4.02 -10.08 1.23
CA GLY A 2 2.68 -9.99 1.83
C GLY A 2 2.42 -11.17 2.76
N PRO A 3 1.56 -11.02 3.79
CA PRO A 3 1.20 -12.11 4.69
C PRO A 3 0.56 -13.28 3.93
N ALA A 4 0.75 -14.49 4.44
CA ALA A 4 0.04 -15.66 3.93
C ALA A 4 -1.48 -15.52 4.15
N GLN A 5 -2.27 -15.98 3.17
CA GLN A 5 -3.73 -15.75 3.16
C GLN A 5 -4.50 -16.41 4.31
N HIS A 6 -3.94 -17.42 4.97
CA HIS A 6 -4.63 -18.15 6.05
C HIS A 6 -4.41 -17.53 7.44
N LEU A 7 -3.57 -16.51 7.57
CA LEU A 7 -3.28 -15.88 8.86
C LEU A 7 -4.50 -15.08 9.35
N ARG A 8 -4.87 -15.26 10.61
CA ARG A 8 -6.07 -14.64 11.21
C ARG A 8 -5.78 -13.87 12.49
N THR A 9 -4.73 -14.24 13.23
CA THR A 9 -4.38 -13.59 14.49
C THR A 9 -3.08 -12.80 14.37
N ASP A 10 -2.97 -11.77 15.19
CA ASP A 10 -1.78 -10.93 15.32
C ASP A 10 -0.51 -11.75 15.60
N GLU A 11 -0.60 -12.74 16.49
CA GLU A 11 0.51 -13.64 16.81
C GLU A 11 0.96 -14.47 15.59
N GLN A 12 0.01 -15.04 14.84
CA GLN A 12 0.32 -15.78 13.61
C GLN A 12 1.04 -14.90 12.60
N ILE A 13 0.60 -13.64 12.47
CA ILE A 13 1.20 -12.67 11.55
C ILE A 13 2.65 -12.37 11.94
N LEU A 14 2.89 -12.03 13.21
CA LEU A 14 4.24 -11.70 13.70
C LEU A 14 5.21 -12.87 13.55
N VAL A 15 4.79 -14.09 13.95
CA VAL A 15 5.61 -15.30 13.81
C VAL A 15 5.89 -15.60 12.33
N TRP A 16 4.91 -15.43 11.44
CA TRP A 16 5.09 -15.67 10.02
C TRP A 16 6.13 -14.73 9.41
N PHE A 17 6.09 -13.44 9.75
CA PHE A 17 7.08 -12.47 9.28
C PHE A 17 8.48 -12.74 9.85
N ALA A 18 8.60 -13.12 11.12
CA ALA A 18 9.88 -13.50 11.70
C ALA A 18 10.54 -14.67 10.94
N ASN A 19 9.78 -15.75 10.70
CA ASN A 19 10.26 -16.91 9.94
C ASN A 19 10.62 -16.55 8.50
N ALA A 20 9.85 -15.67 7.87
CA ALA A 20 10.13 -15.26 6.50
C ALA A 20 11.40 -14.38 6.41
N VAL A 21 11.64 -13.51 7.41
CA VAL A 21 12.87 -12.72 7.51
C VAL A 21 14.08 -13.62 7.76
N GLU A 22 13.97 -14.62 8.63
CA GLU A 22 15.02 -15.63 8.85
C GLU A 22 15.38 -16.33 7.53
N ALA A 23 14.35 -16.72 6.75
CA ALA A 23 14.54 -17.43 5.49
C ALA A 23 15.23 -16.59 4.39
N ILE A 24 14.93 -15.29 4.31
CA ILE A 24 15.55 -14.39 3.30
C ILE A 24 16.85 -13.74 3.78
N GLY A 25 17.17 -13.87 5.07
CA GLY A 25 18.32 -13.24 5.74
C GLY A 25 17.98 -11.87 6.34
N GLU A 26 18.38 -11.66 7.60
CA GLU A 26 18.02 -10.47 8.40
C GLU A 26 18.44 -9.13 7.78
N THR A 27 19.47 -9.12 6.94
CA THR A 27 20.02 -7.90 6.32
C THR A 27 19.43 -7.62 4.93
N THR A 28 18.65 -8.54 4.36
CA THR A 28 18.06 -8.39 3.02
C THR A 28 16.92 -7.37 3.06
N PRO A 29 17.02 -6.22 2.35
CA PRO A 29 15.95 -5.23 2.35
C PRO A 29 14.66 -5.78 1.75
N TRP A 30 13.53 -5.54 2.41
CA TRP A 30 12.24 -6.00 1.94
C TRP A 30 11.13 -4.98 2.20
N VAL A 31 10.00 -5.21 1.52
CA VAL A 31 8.81 -4.34 1.56
C VAL A 31 7.65 -5.11 2.16
N LEU A 32 6.98 -4.57 3.17
CA LEU A 32 5.73 -5.11 3.71
C LEU A 32 4.58 -4.76 2.78
N GLN A 33 3.85 -5.77 2.29
CA GLN A 33 2.65 -5.56 1.47
C GLN A 33 1.39 -5.73 2.32
N ASP A 34 0.63 -4.65 2.46
CA ASP A 34 -0.66 -4.61 3.16
C ASP A 34 -1.78 -4.49 2.12
N TYR A 35 -2.21 -5.64 1.57
CA TYR A 35 -3.26 -5.70 0.54
C TYR A 35 -4.38 -6.69 0.88
N PRO A 36 -5.27 -6.36 1.83
CA PRO A 36 -6.29 -7.27 2.32
C PRO A 36 -7.29 -7.73 1.25
N LEU A 37 -7.52 -6.94 0.20
CA LEU A 37 -8.41 -7.33 -0.90
C LEU A 37 -7.96 -8.64 -1.59
N ALA A 38 -6.66 -8.83 -1.78
CA ALA A 38 -6.11 -10.05 -2.41
C ALA A 38 -5.55 -11.04 -1.38
N LEU A 39 -5.03 -10.55 -0.25
CA LEU A 39 -4.35 -11.37 0.75
C LEU A 39 -5.28 -11.82 1.88
N THR A 40 -6.48 -11.25 2.01
CA THR A 40 -7.48 -11.48 3.08
C THR A 40 -7.03 -11.17 4.52
N CYS A 41 -5.72 -11.20 4.78
CA CYS A 41 -5.11 -10.84 6.04
C CYS A 41 -5.17 -9.33 6.25
N GLN A 42 -5.62 -8.92 7.43
CA GLN A 42 -5.75 -7.54 7.84
C GLN A 42 -4.55 -7.16 8.72
N LEU A 43 -3.78 -6.15 8.33
CA LEU A 43 -2.69 -5.63 9.12
C LEU A 43 -3.12 -4.34 9.83
N SER A 44 -3.28 -4.39 11.15
CA SER A 44 -3.59 -3.21 11.96
C SER A 44 -2.37 -2.29 12.09
N VAL A 45 -2.58 -1.02 12.47
CA VAL A 45 -1.48 -0.06 12.73
C VAL A 45 -0.47 -0.61 13.75
N PRO A 46 -0.89 -1.16 14.92
CA PRO A 46 0.04 -1.77 15.87
C PRO A 46 0.86 -2.92 15.29
N ILE A 47 0.27 -3.74 14.41
CA ILE A 47 0.98 -4.88 13.80
C ILE A 47 1.99 -4.43 12.77
N ILE A 48 1.66 -3.43 11.94
CA ILE A 48 2.62 -2.82 11.02
C ILE A 48 3.79 -2.22 11.82
N ALA A 49 3.49 -1.47 12.88
CA ALA A 49 4.52 -0.88 13.73
C ALA A 49 5.42 -1.95 14.37
N ALA A 50 4.84 -3.02 14.93
CA ALA A 50 5.58 -4.13 15.51
C ALA A 50 6.50 -4.82 14.50
N ILE A 51 6.02 -5.08 13.28
CA ILE A 51 6.83 -5.67 12.20
C ILE A 51 7.99 -4.75 11.81
N MET A 52 7.73 -3.44 11.68
CA MET A 52 8.74 -2.45 11.30
C MET A 52 9.84 -2.33 12.36
N GLU A 53 9.48 -2.34 13.64
CA GLU A 53 10.45 -2.28 14.76
C GLU A 53 11.24 -3.59 14.91
N ALA A 54 10.58 -4.75 14.80
CA ALA A 54 11.24 -6.05 14.91
C ALA A 54 12.23 -6.32 13.76
N HIS A 55 11.99 -5.74 12.58
CA HIS A 55 12.77 -6.02 11.37
C HIS A 55 13.25 -4.72 10.71
N PRO A 56 14.44 -4.20 11.07
CA PRO A 56 15.02 -3.00 10.46
C PRO A 56 15.21 -3.09 8.94
N SER A 57 15.37 -4.31 8.40
CA SER A 57 15.43 -4.57 6.96
C SER A 57 14.09 -4.44 6.24
N CYS A 58 12.97 -4.30 6.96
CA CYS A 58 11.69 -3.88 6.40
C CYS A 58 11.73 -2.38 6.12
N VAL A 59 12.11 -1.98 4.92
CA VAL A 59 12.43 -0.57 4.62
C VAL A 59 11.20 0.23 4.17
N MET A 60 10.10 -0.44 3.84
CA MET A 60 8.95 0.18 3.19
C MET A 60 7.66 -0.58 3.46
N LEU A 61 6.55 0.18 3.59
CA LEU A 61 5.19 -0.31 3.49
C LEU A 61 4.65 -0.02 2.09
N LYS A 62 4.21 -1.06 1.38
CA LYS A 62 3.31 -0.95 0.24
C LYS A 62 1.87 -0.99 0.78
N ALA A 63 1.27 0.20 0.92
CA ALA A 63 -0.04 0.38 1.51
C ALA A 63 -1.13 0.24 0.44
N GLU A 64 -1.95 -0.81 0.55
CA GLU A 64 -3.02 -1.11 -0.41
C GLU A 64 -4.36 -1.40 0.29
N ASP A 65 -4.46 -1.11 1.58
CA ASP A 65 -5.69 -1.31 2.35
C ASP A 65 -6.82 -0.39 1.88
N TRP A 66 -8.05 -0.90 1.97
CA TRP A 66 -9.25 -0.17 1.68
C TRP A 66 -10.38 -0.50 2.66
N PRO A 67 -10.90 0.49 3.41
CA PRO A 67 -10.45 1.89 3.50
C PRO A 67 -9.10 2.06 4.24
N GLY A 68 -8.12 2.76 3.65
CA GLY A 68 -6.74 2.84 4.19
C GLY A 68 -6.22 4.22 4.62
N LEU A 69 -6.93 5.32 4.38
CA LEU A 69 -6.40 6.69 4.58
C LEU A 69 -6.00 7.00 6.04
N GLU A 70 -6.83 6.56 6.99
CA GLU A 70 -6.56 6.78 8.42
C GLU A 70 -5.39 5.93 8.93
N LYS A 71 -5.16 4.76 8.33
CA LYS A 71 -4.00 3.91 8.64
C LYS A 71 -2.69 4.63 8.31
N ILE A 72 -2.60 5.27 7.14
CA ILE A 72 -1.42 6.06 6.74
C ILE A 72 -1.20 7.21 7.73
N SER A 73 -2.27 7.95 8.05
CA SER A 73 -2.20 9.10 8.97
C SER A 73 -1.76 8.69 10.37
N ALA A 74 -2.25 7.55 10.87
CA ALA A 74 -1.86 7.01 12.16
C ALA A 74 -0.39 6.60 12.20
N LEU A 75 0.12 5.93 11.15
CA LEU A 75 1.55 5.57 11.06
C LEU A 75 2.46 6.80 11.02
N ARG A 76 2.07 7.83 10.26
CA ARG A 76 2.82 9.10 10.22
C ARG A 76 2.81 9.83 11.55
N ARG A 77 1.70 9.78 12.30
CA ARG A 77 1.64 10.34 13.65
C ARG A 77 2.62 9.63 14.59
N LEU A 78 2.66 8.30 14.59
CA LEU A 78 3.61 7.53 15.40
C LEU A 78 5.07 7.89 15.06
N GLN A 79 5.37 8.09 13.77
CA GLN A 79 6.69 8.55 13.33
C GLN A 79 7.02 9.97 13.80
N ALA A 80 6.05 10.90 13.72
CA ALA A 80 6.23 12.27 14.20
C ALA A 80 6.42 12.34 15.73
N GLU A 81 5.79 11.43 16.46
CA GLU A 81 5.95 11.28 17.92
C GLU A 81 7.25 10.57 18.32
N GLY A 82 8.00 10.00 17.36
CA GLY A 82 9.23 9.25 17.60
C GLY A 82 9.01 7.87 18.21
N THR A 83 7.78 7.37 18.25
CA THR A 83 7.42 6.04 18.78
C THR A 83 7.54 4.93 17.73
N LEU A 84 7.73 5.31 16.47
CA LEU A 84 7.93 4.42 15.34
C LEU A 84 9.03 4.99 14.45
N ARG A 85 10.02 4.19 14.06
CA ARG A 85 11.10 4.65 13.19
C ARG A 85 10.56 5.11 11.80
N PRO A 86 11.29 6.00 11.10
CA PRO A 86 10.94 6.34 9.73
C PRO A 86 11.09 5.14 8.79
N PHE A 87 10.13 5.00 7.87
CA PHE A 87 10.17 4.09 6.72
C PHE A 87 9.35 4.67 5.57
N SER A 88 9.62 4.17 4.36
CA SER A 88 8.91 4.62 3.16
C SER A 88 7.48 4.07 3.12
N ILE A 89 6.50 4.88 2.74
CA ILE A 89 5.12 4.41 2.49
C ILE A 89 4.80 4.70 1.03
N LEU A 90 4.64 3.66 0.20
CA LEU A 90 4.15 3.80 -1.17
C LEU A 90 2.74 3.24 -1.27
N THR A 91 1.80 4.01 -1.79
CA THR A 91 0.42 3.52 -1.98
C THR A 91 0.25 2.85 -3.33
N ALA A 92 -0.65 1.89 -3.42
CA ALA A 92 -0.90 1.20 -4.67
C ALA A 92 -2.39 1.02 -4.89
N ASN A 93 -3.00 -0.14 -4.59
CA ASN A 93 -4.44 -0.39 -4.74
C ASN A 93 -5.06 0.18 -6.05
N GLY A 94 -4.42 -0.11 -7.18
CA GLY A 94 -4.83 0.40 -8.51
C GLY A 94 -4.62 1.91 -8.73
N GLY A 95 -4.11 2.62 -7.73
CA GLY A 95 -3.99 4.06 -7.68
C GLY A 95 -5.36 4.76 -7.58
N MET A 96 -6.34 4.12 -6.94
CA MET A 96 -7.72 4.61 -6.88
C MET A 96 -7.94 5.83 -5.99
N PHE A 97 -7.02 6.08 -5.05
CA PHE A 97 -7.13 7.15 -4.06
C PHE A 97 -5.83 7.97 -3.93
N LEU A 98 -4.96 7.96 -4.95
CA LEU A 98 -3.64 8.60 -4.88
C LEU A 98 -3.72 10.09 -4.54
N ASP A 99 -4.73 10.78 -5.08
CA ASP A 99 -5.01 12.17 -4.81
C ASP A 99 -5.20 12.43 -3.32
N LEU A 100 -5.92 11.56 -2.60
CA LEU A 100 -6.15 11.68 -1.16
C LEU A 100 -5.01 11.11 -0.32
N GLU A 101 -4.43 10.00 -0.76
CA GLU A 101 -3.38 9.27 -0.07
C GLU A 101 -2.10 10.10 0.05
N TYR A 102 -1.72 10.84 -1.00
CA TYR A 102 -0.50 11.64 -0.97
C TYR A 102 -0.56 12.73 0.11
N TRP A 103 -1.73 13.33 0.34
CA TRP A 103 -1.95 14.29 1.42
C TRP A 103 -1.87 13.69 2.83
N ARG A 104 -1.92 12.35 2.98
CA ARG A 104 -1.69 11.69 4.27
C ARG A 104 -0.20 11.47 4.58
N GLY A 105 0.69 11.95 3.70
CA GLY A 105 2.14 11.95 3.90
C GLY A 105 2.84 10.74 3.31
N THR A 106 2.38 10.18 2.19
CA THR A 106 3.08 9.05 1.54
C THR A 106 4.36 9.52 0.83
N ASN A 107 5.19 8.58 0.41
CA ASN A 107 6.43 8.83 -0.36
C ASN A 107 6.26 8.57 -1.87
N GLY A 108 5.02 8.42 -2.34
CA GLY A 108 4.69 8.14 -3.74
C GLY A 108 3.77 6.94 -3.90
N SER A 109 3.80 6.32 -5.07
CA SER A 109 2.99 5.14 -5.39
C SER A 109 3.79 3.97 -5.96
N MET A 110 3.27 2.76 -5.78
CA MET A 110 3.77 1.50 -6.35
C MET A 110 2.63 0.74 -7.03
N THR A 111 1.99 1.39 -8.00
CA THR A 111 0.84 0.84 -8.75
C THR A 111 1.26 0.35 -10.14
N GLY A 112 0.54 -0.64 -10.67
CA GLY A 112 0.68 -1.12 -12.05
C GLY A 112 -0.03 -0.26 -13.09
N TYR A 113 -0.39 0.99 -12.76
CA TYR A 113 -1.08 1.88 -13.68
C TYR A 113 -0.26 2.18 -14.94
N ALA A 114 -0.90 2.14 -16.10
CA ALA A 114 -0.24 2.17 -17.40
C ALA A 114 0.47 3.49 -17.76
N PHE A 115 0.23 4.57 -17.01
CA PHE A 115 0.80 5.90 -17.24
C PHE A 115 1.69 6.30 -16.05
N PRO A 116 2.92 5.74 -15.97
CA PRO A 116 3.83 6.04 -14.85
C PRO A 116 4.35 7.47 -14.87
N ASP A 117 4.46 8.09 -16.05
CA ASP A 117 4.76 9.51 -16.23
C ASP A 117 3.74 10.41 -15.52
N MET A 118 2.44 10.12 -15.68
CA MET A 118 1.39 10.82 -14.94
C MET A 118 1.53 10.64 -13.43
N LEU A 119 1.90 9.45 -12.94
CA LEU A 119 2.10 9.23 -11.50
C LEU A 119 3.25 10.07 -10.95
N VAL A 120 4.32 10.23 -11.73
CA VAL A 120 5.45 11.09 -11.38
C VAL A 120 5.01 12.55 -11.27
N ASP A 121 4.24 13.05 -12.24
CA ASP A 121 3.76 14.42 -12.23
C ASP A 121 2.74 14.68 -11.12
N LEU A 122 1.85 13.72 -10.84
CA LEU A 122 0.94 13.78 -9.71
C LEU A 122 1.69 13.90 -8.37
N TYR A 123 2.74 13.09 -8.18
CA TYR A 123 3.56 13.17 -6.97
C TYR A 123 4.32 14.51 -6.88
N ARG A 124 4.84 15.02 -8.01
CA ARG A 124 5.49 16.34 -8.04
C ARG A 124 4.56 17.48 -7.64
N LEU A 125 3.34 17.51 -8.20
CA LEU A 125 2.34 18.53 -7.88
C LEU A 125 1.98 18.48 -6.39
N GLN A 126 1.79 17.28 -5.84
CA GLN A 126 1.53 17.14 -4.41
C GLN A 126 2.71 17.60 -3.55
N ALA A 127 3.95 17.23 -3.90
CA ALA A 127 5.14 17.66 -3.17
C ALA A 127 5.35 19.19 -3.23
N ALA A 128 4.86 19.85 -4.28
CA ALA A 128 4.86 21.30 -4.42
C ALA A 128 3.69 21.99 -3.69
N GLY A 129 2.73 21.23 -3.14
CA GLY A 129 1.53 21.79 -2.51
C GLY A 129 0.45 22.27 -3.49
N GLU A 130 0.57 21.93 -4.77
CA GLU A 130 -0.32 22.37 -5.86
C GLU A 130 -1.58 21.51 -5.90
N ARG A 131 -2.45 21.71 -4.90
CA ARG A 131 -3.58 20.82 -4.63
C ARG A 131 -4.58 20.71 -5.78
N ASP A 132 -5.01 21.85 -6.30
CA ASP A 132 -6.04 21.86 -7.35
C ASP A 132 -5.51 21.22 -8.63
N ALA A 133 -4.27 21.56 -9.03
CA ALA A 133 -3.64 20.95 -10.20
C ALA A 133 -3.41 19.43 -10.05
N ALA A 134 -3.07 18.96 -8.85
CA ALA A 134 -2.94 17.53 -8.56
C ALA A 134 -4.29 16.79 -8.70
N HIS A 135 -5.37 17.38 -8.19
CA HIS A 135 -6.72 16.83 -8.33
C HIS A 135 -7.18 16.85 -9.80
N ASP A 136 -6.96 17.94 -10.53
CA ASP A 136 -7.30 18.04 -11.96
C ASP A 136 -6.60 16.95 -12.78
N LEU A 137 -5.29 16.74 -12.54
CA LEU A 137 -4.52 15.68 -13.21
C LEU A 137 -5.04 14.29 -12.85
N PHE A 138 -5.37 14.06 -11.58
CA PHE A 138 -5.92 12.79 -11.14
C PHE A 138 -7.28 12.50 -11.77
N ASP A 139 -8.18 13.48 -11.76
CA ASP A 139 -9.54 13.38 -12.29
C ASP A 139 -9.55 13.15 -13.80
N ALA A 140 -8.61 13.73 -14.55
CA ALA A 140 -8.44 13.48 -15.98
C ALA A 140 -8.20 11.99 -16.29
N HIS A 141 -7.59 11.25 -15.37
CA HIS A 141 -7.27 9.83 -15.52
C HIS A 141 -8.24 8.89 -14.80
N LEU A 142 -9.11 9.42 -13.94
CA LEU A 142 -10.05 8.64 -13.15
C LEU A 142 -10.98 7.75 -14.00
N PRO A 143 -11.51 8.18 -15.18
CA PRO A 143 -12.32 7.31 -16.04
C PRO A 143 -11.58 6.04 -16.46
N LEU A 144 -10.30 6.16 -16.84
CA LEU A 144 -9.49 5.02 -17.26
C LEU A 144 -9.15 4.10 -16.08
N ARG A 145 -8.84 4.67 -14.91
CA ARG A 145 -8.59 3.88 -13.69
C ARG A 145 -9.81 3.06 -13.28
N ARG A 146 -11.00 3.68 -13.31
CA ARG A 146 -12.28 2.98 -13.05
C ARG A 146 -12.54 1.88 -14.06
N PHE A 147 -12.27 2.13 -15.34
CA PHE A 147 -12.42 1.11 -16.38
C PHE A 147 -11.50 -0.10 -16.17
N VAL A 148 -10.22 0.14 -15.86
CA VAL A 148 -9.26 -0.94 -15.56
C VAL A 148 -9.69 -1.75 -14.34
N SER A 149 -10.11 -1.07 -13.26
CA SER A 149 -10.61 -1.75 -12.06
C SER A 149 -11.85 -2.62 -12.34
N LEU A 150 -12.77 -2.14 -13.18
CA LEU A 150 -13.93 -2.93 -13.63
C LEU A 150 -13.49 -4.16 -14.44
N LEU A 151 -12.54 -4.00 -15.38
CA LEU A 151 -12.00 -5.13 -16.14
C LEU A 151 -11.33 -6.17 -15.25
N GLU A 152 -10.51 -5.75 -14.28
CA GLU A 152 -9.86 -6.64 -13.32
C GLU A 152 -10.91 -7.42 -12.51
N SER A 153 -11.95 -6.74 -12.02
CA SER A 153 -13.05 -7.39 -11.29
C SER A 153 -13.88 -8.35 -12.17
N ALA A 154 -14.09 -8.02 -13.44
CA ALA A 154 -14.84 -8.85 -14.38
C ALA A 154 -14.04 -10.08 -14.83
N SER A 155 -12.72 -9.93 -14.99
CA SER A 155 -11.82 -11.03 -15.35
C SER A 155 -11.64 -12.08 -14.24
N ALA A 156 -12.03 -11.75 -13.01
CA ALA A 156 -12.10 -12.68 -11.88
C ALA A 156 -13.36 -13.57 -11.88
N ILE A 157 -14.31 -13.35 -12.80
CA ILE A 157 -15.46 -14.25 -13.01
C ILE A 157 -14.96 -15.42 -13.88
N PRO A 158 -14.91 -16.67 -13.37
CA PRO A 158 -14.51 -17.79 -14.20
C PRO A 158 -15.52 -17.94 -15.34
N TYR A 159 -15.03 -18.13 -16.57
CA TYR A 159 -15.80 -18.60 -17.72
C TYR A 159 -16.39 -19.98 -17.40
N ALA A 160 -17.44 -20.02 -16.58
CA ALA A 160 -18.21 -21.20 -16.26
C ALA A 160 -19.61 -20.99 -16.81
N ARG A 161 -19.80 -21.37 -18.08
CA ARG A 161 -21.04 -21.83 -18.73
C ARG A 161 -20.86 -21.64 -20.23
N TYR A 162 -20.44 -22.69 -20.92
CA TYR A 162 -20.91 -23.14 -22.25
C TYR A 162 -20.10 -24.42 -22.58
N ALA A 163 -20.46 -25.52 -21.93
CA ALA A 163 -20.15 -26.88 -22.33
C ALA A 163 -21.35 -27.76 -21.96
#